data_AF-A0A5Q4D6J4-F1
#
_entry.id   AF-A0A5Q4D6J4-F1
#
_cell.length_a   1.000
_cell.length_b   1.000
_cell.length_c   1.000
_cell.angle_alpha   90.00
_cell.angle_beta   90.00
_cell.angle_gamma   90.00
#
_symmetry.space_group_name_H-M   'P 1'
#
loop_
_entity.id
_entity.type
_entity.pdbx_description
1 polymer ?
#
loop_
_entity_poly.entity_id
_entity_poly.type
_entity_poly.pdbx_seq_one_letter_code
_entity_poly.pdbx_strand_id
1 'polypeptide(L)'
;MLVHPESAGGAAMQRLEVRLDWGDEERRVGLLAERDGRVYFEHDAEFLDAALPISPFKLPARPGLLEHDDREFGGIFGVFADSLPDGWGLLLMDRTFRKRGLDPARVSVLDRLAYIGTRGMGALVYHPPTDDAEAEGPAVDLRELARQAERILNGSVEEVLPALRIAGGSPAGARPKVLVAIHEDGRAIAGTSDAPPGFRHHVVKFPGREDLPEIGAVEAAYAVMAREAGVNVPPTTLLETADGGRYFAAERFARPRAPDPGS
;
A
#
# COMPACT_ATOMS: atom_id res chain seq x y z
N MET A 1 -1.35 -16.42 -10.62
CA MET A 1 -2.58 -16.77 -11.34
C MET A 1 -3.72 -16.24 -10.48
N LEU A 2 -4.45 -15.21 -10.94
CA LEU A 2 -5.67 -14.80 -10.24
C LEU A 2 -6.57 -16.01 -10.08
N VAL A 3 -7.19 -16.16 -8.92
CA VAL A 3 -8.07 -17.29 -8.62
C VAL A 3 -9.29 -17.18 -9.53
N HIS A 4 -9.19 -17.75 -10.73
CA HIS A 4 -10.32 -17.98 -11.61
C HIS A 4 -10.89 -19.35 -11.24
N PRO A 5 -12.04 -19.43 -10.57
CA PRO A 5 -12.62 -20.73 -10.30
C PRO A 5 -13.19 -21.32 -11.58
N GLU A 6 -12.92 -22.62 -11.77
CA GLU A 6 -13.57 -23.44 -12.76
C GLU A 6 -15.09 -23.39 -12.57
N SER A 7 -15.79 -23.28 -13.69
CA SER A 7 -17.22 -23.07 -13.80
C SER A 7 -18.03 -24.36 -13.55
N ALA A 8 -18.85 -24.32 -12.51
CA ALA A 8 -20.10 -25.09 -12.40
C ALA A 8 -21.19 -24.23 -11.72
N GLY A 9 -22.08 -23.63 -12.52
CA GLY A 9 -23.47 -23.33 -12.15
C GLY A 9 -23.80 -22.38 -10.99
N GLY A 10 -22.86 -21.62 -10.43
CA GLY A 10 -23.11 -20.58 -9.43
C GLY A 10 -22.03 -19.50 -9.49
N ALA A 11 -22.34 -18.27 -9.09
CA ALA A 11 -21.33 -17.21 -9.04
C ALA A 11 -20.13 -17.67 -8.20
N ALA A 12 -18.96 -17.59 -8.82
CA ALA A 12 -17.65 -17.82 -8.23
C ALA A 12 -17.52 -17.12 -6.86
N MET A 13 -17.32 -17.88 -5.79
CA MET A 13 -17.02 -17.31 -4.47
C MET A 13 -15.51 -17.12 -4.35
N GLN A 14 -15.07 -15.88 -4.28
CA GLN A 14 -13.68 -15.54 -4.00
C GLN A 14 -13.44 -15.52 -2.50
N ARG A 15 -12.25 -15.94 -2.06
CA ARG A 15 -11.87 -15.98 -0.65
C ARG A 15 -10.45 -15.49 -0.46
N LEU A 16 -10.21 -14.80 0.66
CA LEU A 16 -8.89 -14.39 1.11
C LEU A 16 -8.77 -14.60 2.61
N GLU A 17 -7.70 -15.25 3.03
CA GLU A 17 -7.32 -15.27 4.44
C GLU A 17 -6.71 -13.95 4.84
N VAL A 18 -7.11 -13.45 6.01
CA VAL A 18 -6.54 -12.26 6.62
C VAL A 18 -5.70 -12.69 7.80
N ARG A 19 -4.46 -12.19 7.87
CA ARG A 19 -3.53 -12.45 8.98
C ARG A 19 -2.93 -11.14 9.48
N LEU A 20 -2.47 -11.14 10.73
CA LEU A 20 -1.62 -10.11 11.30
C LEU A 20 -0.20 -10.65 11.31
N ASP A 21 0.72 -9.96 10.65
CA ASP A 21 2.13 -10.30 10.52
C ASP A 21 2.97 -9.15 11.11
N TRP A 22 3.61 -9.42 12.24
CA TRP A 22 4.54 -8.50 12.90
C TRP A 22 5.99 -8.73 12.51
N GLY A 23 6.26 -9.70 11.63
CA GLY A 23 7.58 -10.14 11.19
C GLY A 23 8.07 -11.37 11.94
N ASP A 24 7.99 -11.35 13.27
CA ASP A 24 8.38 -12.46 14.16
C ASP A 24 7.23 -13.41 14.48
N GLU A 25 6.01 -12.90 14.49
CA GLU A 25 4.78 -13.66 14.71
C GLU A 25 3.77 -13.37 13.59
N GLU A 26 3.11 -14.42 13.12
CA GLU A 26 1.95 -14.30 12.25
C GLU A 26 0.74 -14.98 12.90
N ARG A 27 -0.38 -14.27 12.96
CA ARG A 27 -1.62 -14.75 13.55
C ARG A 27 -2.78 -14.61 12.57
N ARG A 28 -3.44 -15.72 12.28
CA ARG A 28 -4.64 -15.70 11.44
C ARG A 28 -5.76 -14.93 12.14
N VAL A 29 -6.38 -14.01 11.41
CA VAL A 29 -7.51 -13.20 11.91
C VAL A 29 -8.83 -13.82 11.48
N GLY A 30 -8.90 -14.30 10.25
CA GLY A 30 -10.13 -14.85 9.69
C GLY A 30 -10.11 -14.98 8.18
N LEU A 31 -11.30 -15.10 7.60
CA LEU A 31 -11.53 -15.32 6.18
C LEU A 31 -12.48 -14.25 5.63
N LEU A 32 -12.01 -13.52 4.63
CA LEU A 32 -12.82 -12.68 3.74
C LEU A 32 -13.40 -13.55 2.62
N ALA A 33 -14.65 -13.31 2.27
CA ALA A 33 -15.29 -13.91 1.11
C ALA A 33 -16.12 -12.87 0.35
N GLU A 34 -16.13 -12.97 -0.96
CA GLU A 34 -17.02 -12.20 -1.83
C GLU A 34 -17.90 -13.13 -2.65
N ARG A 35 -19.19 -12.83 -2.68
CA ARG A 35 -20.18 -13.54 -3.49
C ARG A 35 -21.31 -12.59 -3.87
N ASP A 36 -21.66 -12.56 -5.15
CA ASP A 36 -22.77 -11.75 -5.69
C ASP A 36 -22.68 -10.25 -5.31
N GLY A 37 -21.46 -9.70 -5.27
CA GLY A 37 -21.19 -8.31 -4.88
C GLY A 37 -21.42 -8.02 -3.39
N ARG A 38 -21.52 -9.06 -2.56
CA ARG A 38 -21.58 -8.97 -1.10
C ARG A 38 -20.28 -9.49 -0.51
N VAL A 39 -19.76 -8.77 0.47
CA VAL A 39 -18.54 -9.14 1.18
C VAL A 39 -18.90 -9.64 2.56
N TYR A 40 -18.26 -10.74 2.94
CA TYR A 40 -18.45 -11.40 4.22
C TYR A 40 -17.09 -11.58 4.91
N PHE A 41 -17.13 -11.63 6.23
CA PHE A 41 -15.98 -11.93 7.05
C PHE A 41 -16.36 -12.91 8.16
N GLU A 42 -15.50 -13.88 8.41
CA GLU A 42 -15.61 -14.79 9.55
C GLU A 42 -14.29 -14.79 10.30
N HIS A 43 -14.33 -14.55 11.61
CA HIS A 43 -13.14 -14.63 12.46
C HIS A 43 -12.67 -16.08 12.57
N ASP A 44 -11.36 -16.25 12.63
CA ASP A 44 -10.78 -17.54 12.98
C ASP A 44 -11.08 -17.88 14.47
N ALA A 45 -11.37 -19.14 14.76
CA ALA A 45 -11.71 -19.56 16.12
C ALA A 45 -10.57 -19.30 17.12
N GLU A 46 -9.33 -19.58 16.72
CA GLU A 46 -8.15 -19.36 17.57
C GLU A 46 -7.90 -17.86 17.78
N PHE A 47 -8.26 -17.02 16.80
CA PHE A 47 -8.19 -15.57 16.95
C PHE A 47 -9.13 -15.06 18.05
N LEU A 48 -10.31 -15.66 18.20
CA LEU A 48 -11.32 -15.23 19.16
C LEU A 48 -10.92 -15.51 20.61
N ASP A 49 -10.13 -16.56 20.86
CA ASP A 49 -9.66 -16.93 22.21
C ASP A 49 -8.78 -15.84 22.83
N ALA A 50 -8.07 -15.07 22.01
CA ALA A 50 -7.19 -13.98 22.43
C ALA A 50 -7.34 -12.74 21.53
N ALA A 51 -8.58 -12.34 21.22
CA ALA A 51 -8.89 -11.34 20.20
C ALA A 51 -8.18 -9.99 20.43
N LEU A 52 -7.51 -9.50 19.40
CA LEU A 52 -7.07 -8.11 19.34
C LEU A 52 -8.21 -7.23 18.81
N PRO A 53 -8.44 -6.04 19.39
CA PRO A 53 -9.49 -5.15 18.94
C PRO A 53 -9.08 -4.42 17.65
N ILE A 54 -9.02 -5.14 16.53
CA ILE A 54 -8.63 -4.57 15.23
C ILE A 54 -9.63 -3.55 14.71
N SER A 55 -10.92 -3.71 15.04
CA SER A 55 -11.98 -2.74 14.75
C SER A 55 -13.19 -2.97 15.65
N PRO A 56 -13.08 -2.70 16.97
CA PRO A 56 -14.07 -3.14 17.96
C PRO A 56 -15.49 -2.62 17.72
N PHE A 57 -15.63 -1.48 17.04
CA PHE A 57 -16.92 -0.85 16.78
C PHE A 57 -17.57 -1.28 15.45
N LYS A 58 -16.77 -1.59 14.44
CA LYS A 58 -17.26 -1.88 13.07
C LYS A 58 -17.09 -3.35 12.66
N LEU A 59 -16.21 -4.09 13.36
CA LEU A 59 -16.00 -5.52 13.20
C LEU A 59 -15.72 -6.16 14.58
N PRO A 60 -16.76 -6.31 15.43
CA PRO A 60 -16.58 -6.90 16.76
C PRO A 60 -16.12 -8.36 16.64
N ALA A 61 -15.14 -8.74 17.46
CA ALA A 61 -14.62 -10.10 17.53
C ALA A 61 -15.68 -11.04 18.12
N ARG A 62 -16.40 -11.75 17.24
CA ARG A 62 -17.43 -12.72 17.62
C ARG A 62 -17.50 -13.88 16.63
N PRO A 63 -17.96 -15.06 17.06
CA PRO A 63 -18.20 -16.19 16.16
C PRO A 63 -19.27 -15.89 15.12
N GLY A 64 -19.16 -16.59 13.99
CA GLY A 64 -20.14 -16.59 12.91
C GLY A 64 -19.83 -15.63 11.78
N LEU A 65 -20.61 -15.78 10.70
CA LEU A 65 -20.45 -15.00 9.48
C LEU A 65 -20.99 -13.57 9.67
N LEU A 66 -20.16 -12.59 9.34
CA LEU A 66 -20.48 -11.18 9.33
C LEU A 66 -20.61 -10.73 7.88
N GLU A 67 -21.76 -10.15 7.52
CA GLU A 67 -21.93 -9.50 6.22
C GLU A 67 -21.59 -8.01 6.34
N HIS A 68 -20.87 -7.46 5.35
CA HIS A 68 -20.68 -6.03 5.23
C HIS A 68 -21.92 -5.39 4.61
N ASP A 69 -22.70 -4.69 5.44
CA ASP A 69 -23.96 -4.03 5.07
C ASP A 69 -23.83 -2.51 4.89
N ASP A 70 -22.77 -1.89 5.42
CA ASP A 70 -22.47 -0.45 5.34
C ASP A 70 -21.84 -0.07 4.00
N ARG A 71 -22.69 0.18 2.99
CA ARG A 71 -22.25 0.58 1.64
C ARG A 71 -21.96 2.06 1.47
N GLU A 72 -22.15 2.88 2.51
CA GLU A 72 -21.93 4.34 2.41
C GLU A 72 -20.43 4.68 2.38
N PHE A 73 -19.58 3.85 2.98
CA PHE A 73 -18.14 4.11 3.15
C PHE A 73 -17.22 3.13 2.41
N GLY A 74 -17.74 2.36 1.45
CA GLY A 74 -16.94 1.49 0.58
C GLY A 74 -17.50 0.09 0.40
N GLY A 75 -16.77 -0.73 -0.37
CA GLY A 75 -17.17 -2.09 -0.71
C GLY A 75 -16.77 -3.17 0.29
N ILE A 76 -16.16 -2.81 1.43
CA ILE A 76 -15.61 -3.75 2.42
C ILE A 76 -15.54 -3.11 3.81
N PHE A 77 -15.41 -3.93 4.86
CA PHE A 77 -15.16 -3.49 6.23
C PHE A 77 -13.97 -2.52 6.30
N GLY A 78 -14.15 -1.40 7.02
CA GLY A 78 -13.19 -0.29 7.05
C GLY A 78 -11.76 -0.70 7.41
N VAL A 79 -11.58 -1.63 8.35
CA VAL A 79 -10.27 -2.15 8.75
C VAL A 79 -9.48 -2.79 7.60
N PHE A 80 -10.16 -3.40 6.63
CA PHE A 80 -9.52 -3.94 5.44
C PHE A 80 -9.46 -2.90 4.31
N ALA A 81 -10.42 -1.97 4.27
CA ALA A 81 -10.37 -0.84 3.34
C ALA A 81 -9.13 0.04 3.55
N ASP A 82 -8.67 0.19 4.79
CA ASP A 82 -7.46 0.95 5.15
C ASP A 82 -6.17 0.37 4.53
N SER A 83 -6.20 -0.89 4.08
CA SER A 83 -5.08 -1.50 3.34
C SER A 83 -5.08 -1.15 1.85
N LEU A 84 -6.21 -0.69 1.31
CA LEU A 84 -6.31 -0.30 -0.09
C LEU A 84 -5.50 0.98 -0.36
N PRO A 85 -4.93 1.13 -1.56
CA PRO A 85 -4.19 2.34 -1.88
C PRO A 85 -5.14 3.55 -1.99
N ASP A 86 -4.57 4.76 -1.93
CA ASP A 86 -5.35 5.98 -2.24
C ASP A 86 -5.59 6.16 -3.75
N GLY A 87 -6.13 7.31 -4.17
CA GLY A 87 -6.42 7.58 -5.57
C GLY A 87 -5.20 7.45 -6.50
N TRP A 88 -4.01 7.82 -6.03
CA TRP A 88 -2.77 7.65 -6.79
C TRP A 88 -2.37 6.18 -6.90
N GLY A 89 -2.37 5.45 -5.78
CA GLY A 89 -2.04 4.03 -5.77
C GLY A 89 -3.05 3.18 -6.54
N LEU A 90 -4.35 3.51 -6.46
CA LEU A 90 -5.43 2.88 -7.23
C LEU A 90 -5.24 3.10 -8.73
N LEU A 91 -4.84 4.30 -9.16
CA LEU A 91 -4.53 4.60 -10.55
C LEU A 91 -3.39 3.71 -11.09
N LEU A 92 -2.31 3.56 -10.32
CA LEU A 92 -1.17 2.70 -10.69
C LEU A 92 -1.55 1.22 -10.72
N MET A 93 -2.35 0.78 -9.75
CA MET A 93 -2.86 -0.59 -9.68
C MET A 93 -3.78 -0.90 -10.87
N ASP A 94 -4.71 0.00 -11.20
CA ASP A 94 -5.61 -0.15 -12.35
C ASP A 94 -4.86 -0.22 -13.68
N ARG A 95 -3.79 0.58 -13.84
CA ARG A 95 -2.91 0.47 -15.02
C ARG A 95 -2.20 -0.88 -15.09
N THR A 96 -1.76 -1.39 -13.94
CA THR A 96 -1.13 -2.71 -13.85
C THR A 96 -2.12 -3.81 -14.25
N PHE A 97 -3.37 -3.73 -13.80
CA PHE A 97 -4.42 -4.66 -14.21
C PHE A 97 -4.75 -4.57 -15.70
N ARG A 98 -4.88 -3.35 -16.27
CA ARG A 98 -5.09 -3.17 -17.72
C ARG A 98 -3.97 -3.80 -18.54
N LYS A 99 -2.70 -3.62 -18.12
CA LYS A 99 -1.55 -4.24 -18.79
C LYS A 99 -1.66 -5.76 -18.86
N ARG A 100 -2.30 -6.38 -17.85
CA ARG A 100 -2.55 -7.83 -17.78
C ARG A 100 -3.80 -8.27 -18.53
N GLY A 101 -4.46 -7.37 -19.26
CA GLY A 101 -5.71 -7.66 -19.97
C GLY A 101 -6.94 -7.73 -19.05
N LEU A 102 -6.83 -7.24 -17.81
CA LEU A 102 -7.95 -7.18 -16.87
C LEU A 102 -8.64 -5.83 -16.99
N ASP A 103 -9.97 -5.84 -16.97
CA ASP A 103 -10.78 -4.63 -16.88
C ASP A 103 -10.88 -4.18 -15.41
N PRO A 104 -10.31 -3.03 -15.01
CA PRO A 104 -10.35 -2.57 -13.62
C PRO A 104 -11.77 -2.39 -13.06
N ALA A 105 -12.77 -2.17 -13.92
CA ALA A 105 -14.17 -2.07 -13.51
C ALA A 105 -14.75 -3.42 -13.06
N ARG A 106 -14.10 -4.53 -13.42
CA ARG A 106 -14.48 -5.90 -13.05
C ARG A 106 -13.60 -6.50 -11.97
N VAL A 107 -12.52 -5.81 -11.57
CA VAL A 107 -11.62 -6.24 -10.51
C VAL A 107 -12.29 -6.03 -9.16
N SER A 108 -12.43 -7.11 -8.40
CA SER A 108 -13.10 -7.10 -7.09
C SER A 108 -12.25 -6.42 -6.02
N VAL A 109 -12.85 -6.12 -4.86
CA VAL A 109 -12.06 -5.59 -3.73
C VAL A 109 -11.12 -6.65 -3.16
N LEU A 110 -11.52 -7.92 -3.20
CA LEU A 110 -10.65 -9.03 -2.82
C LEU A 110 -9.49 -9.18 -3.82
N ASP A 111 -9.67 -8.99 -5.12
CA ASP A 111 -8.55 -9.00 -6.08
C ASP A 111 -7.51 -7.93 -5.77
N ARG A 112 -7.98 -6.74 -5.37
CA ARG A 112 -7.10 -5.62 -4.98
C ARG A 112 -6.32 -5.94 -3.70
N LEU A 113 -6.97 -6.54 -2.70
CA LEU A 113 -6.30 -6.99 -1.48
C LEU A 113 -5.33 -8.14 -1.76
N ALA A 114 -5.68 -9.09 -2.63
CA ALA A 114 -4.79 -10.17 -3.06
C ALA A 114 -3.55 -9.63 -3.79
N TYR A 115 -3.72 -8.57 -4.59
CA TYR A 115 -2.62 -7.89 -5.27
C TYR A 115 -1.68 -7.21 -4.27
N ILE A 116 -2.22 -6.57 -3.23
CA ILE A 116 -1.41 -6.04 -2.12
C ILE A 116 -0.67 -7.19 -1.42
N GLY A 117 -1.40 -8.26 -1.08
CA GLY A 117 -0.87 -9.48 -0.49
C GLY A 117 -0.20 -9.20 0.85
N THR A 118 1.10 -9.49 0.93
CA THR A 118 1.95 -9.29 2.12
C THR A 118 2.68 -7.94 2.15
N ARG A 119 2.54 -7.12 1.11
CA ARG A 119 3.28 -5.85 0.94
C ARG A 119 2.54 -4.64 1.48
N GLY A 120 1.35 -4.85 2.04
CA GLY A 120 0.50 -3.82 2.61
C GLY A 120 1.18 -3.08 3.76
N MET A 121 0.74 -1.85 3.98
CA MET A 121 1.18 -1.06 5.13
C MET A 121 0.51 -1.57 6.41
N GLY A 122 1.23 -1.52 7.54
CA GLY A 122 0.73 -2.07 8.81
C GLY A 122 1.00 -3.56 8.92
N ALA A 123 0.28 -4.28 9.79
CA ALA A 123 0.48 -5.72 10.03
C ALA A 123 -0.48 -6.62 9.25
N LEU A 124 -1.54 -6.07 8.63
CA LEU A 124 -2.50 -6.89 7.90
C LEU A 124 -1.89 -7.41 6.59
N VAL A 125 -2.03 -8.71 6.37
CA VAL A 125 -1.61 -9.41 5.14
C VAL A 125 -2.71 -10.32 4.62
N TYR A 126 -2.72 -10.53 3.31
CA TYR A 126 -3.80 -11.21 2.59
C TYR A 126 -3.28 -12.41 1.78
N HIS A 127 -3.89 -13.58 1.99
CA HIS A 127 -3.45 -14.84 1.38
C HIS A 127 -4.57 -15.56 0.60
N PRO A 128 -4.25 -16.23 -0.53
CA PRO A 128 -2.94 -16.21 -1.19
C PRO A 128 -2.68 -14.86 -1.88
N PRO A 129 -1.44 -14.33 -1.82
CA PRO A 129 -1.08 -13.19 -2.64
C PRO A 129 -1.08 -13.58 -4.13
N THR A 130 -1.28 -12.62 -5.03
CA THR A 130 -1.04 -12.87 -6.45
C THR A 130 0.45 -13.11 -6.71
N ASP A 131 0.82 -14.05 -7.59
CA ASP A 131 2.19 -14.48 -7.97
C ASP A 131 3.19 -13.38 -8.38
N ASP A 132 2.80 -12.11 -8.38
CA ASP A 132 3.59 -10.96 -8.83
C ASP A 132 4.48 -10.35 -7.74
N ALA A 133 4.79 -11.10 -6.69
CA ALA A 133 5.69 -10.65 -5.63
C ALA A 133 7.15 -10.68 -6.15
N GLU A 134 7.60 -9.60 -6.78
CA GLU A 134 9.03 -9.29 -6.89
C GLU A 134 9.55 -9.06 -5.45
N ALA A 135 10.45 -9.94 -4.97
CA ALA A 135 10.88 -10.02 -3.58
C ALA A 135 11.75 -8.81 -3.12
N GLU A 136 12.40 -8.13 -4.07
CA GLU A 136 13.24 -6.96 -3.81
C GLU A 136 12.82 -5.81 -4.73
N GLY A 137 12.75 -4.61 -4.16
CA GLY A 137 12.46 -3.41 -4.95
C GLY A 137 13.65 -3.05 -5.84
N PRO A 138 13.42 -2.69 -7.12
CA PRO A 138 14.48 -2.24 -7.99
C PRO A 138 15.14 -0.96 -7.47
N ALA A 139 16.37 -0.72 -7.90
CA ALA A 139 17.02 0.57 -7.73
C ALA A 139 16.16 1.69 -8.33
N VAL A 140 16.12 2.82 -7.63
CA VAL A 140 15.25 3.95 -7.96
C VAL A 140 16.08 5.15 -8.39
N ASP A 141 15.71 5.72 -9.53
CA ASP A 141 16.03 7.10 -9.88
C ASP A 141 14.80 7.97 -9.59
N LEU A 142 14.88 8.80 -8.54
CA LEU A 142 13.78 9.68 -8.11
C LEU A 142 13.36 10.67 -9.20
N ARG A 143 14.29 11.12 -10.04
CA ARG A 143 14.01 12.01 -11.16
C ARG A 143 13.09 11.34 -12.16
N GLU A 144 13.41 10.09 -12.51
CA GLU A 144 12.62 9.34 -13.47
C GLU A 144 11.24 9.00 -12.90
N LEU A 145 11.16 8.62 -11.62
CA LEU A 145 9.87 8.42 -10.95
C LEU A 145 9.00 9.67 -10.94
N ALA A 146 9.58 10.83 -10.62
CA ALA A 146 8.84 12.09 -10.59
C ALA A 146 8.30 12.46 -11.98
N ARG A 147 9.14 12.35 -13.02
CA ARG A 147 8.74 12.61 -14.42
C ARG A 147 7.66 11.65 -14.87
N GLN A 148 7.79 10.36 -14.53
CA GLN A 148 6.76 9.40 -14.88
C GLN A 148 5.45 9.69 -14.16
N ALA A 149 5.52 10.04 -12.87
CA ALA A 149 4.35 10.38 -12.09
C ALA A 149 3.60 11.58 -12.69
N GLU A 150 4.31 12.62 -13.09
CA GLU A 150 3.76 13.79 -13.78
C GLU A 150 3.07 13.39 -15.11
N ARG A 151 3.74 12.61 -15.96
CA ARG A 151 3.15 12.15 -17.24
C ARG A 151 1.90 11.31 -17.01
N ILE A 152 1.91 10.41 -16.03
CA ILE A 152 0.79 9.56 -15.64
C ILE A 152 -0.39 10.41 -15.15
N LEU A 153 -0.14 11.38 -14.28
CA LEU A 153 -1.15 12.33 -13.82
C LEU A 153 -1.76 13.14 -14.97
N ASN A 154 -0.94 13.49 -15.97
CA ASN A 154 -1.37 14.21 -17.15
C ASN A 154 -2.03 13.32 -18.22
N GLY A 155 -2.31 12.05 -17.89
CA GLY A 155 -3.08 11.16 -18.75
C GLY A 155 -2.26 10.36 -19.75
N SER A 156 -0.93 10.37 -19.67
CA SER A 156 -0.08 9.48 -20.49
C SER A 156 -0.52 8.04 -20.30
N VAL A 157 -0.63 7.26 -21.38
CA VAL A 157 -0.96 5.83 -21.33
C VAL A 157 0.28 4.93 -21.27
N GLU A 158 1.44 5.52 -21.00
CA GLU A 158 2.69 4.77 -20.88
C GLU A 158 2.65 3.69 -19.79
N GLU A 159 3.49 2.68 -20.00
CA GLU A 159 3.67 1.60 -19.04
C GLU A 159 4.27 2.13 -17.75
N VAL A 160 3.65 1.80 -16.61
CA VAL A 160 4.14 2.18 -15.28
C VAL A 160 5.47 1.47 -15.00
N LEU A 161 6.49 2.23 -14.59
CA LEU A 161 7.79 1.68 -14.21
C LEU A 161 7.60 0.66 -13.08
N PRO A 162 8.34 -0.46 -13.08
CA PRO A 162 8.28 -1.45 -12.00
C PRO A 162 8.46 -0.83 -10.61
N ALA A 163 9.43 0.09 -10.48
CA ALA A 163 9.66 0.85 -9.26
C ALA A 163 8.44 1.67 -8.82
N LEU A 164 7.74 2.33 -9.74
CA LEU A 164 6.55 3.13 -9.42
C LEU A 164 5.36 2.22 -9.05
N ARG A 165 5.21 1.07 -9.70
CA ARG A 165 4.22 0.05 -9.37
C ARG A 165 4.41 -0.52 -7.95
N ILE A 166 5.66 -0.72 -7.53
CA ILE A 166 6.00 -1.24 -6.20
C ILE A 166 5.87 -0.15 -5.14
N ALA A 167 6.44 1.02 -5.39
CA ALA A 167 6.55 2.09 -4.39
C ALA A 167 5.30 2.97 -4.30
N GLY A 168 4.48 3.04 -5.35
CA GLY A 168 3.40 4.02 -5.47
C GLY A 168 2.09 3.65 -4.76
N GLY A 169 2.00 2.46 -4.16
CA GLY A 169 0.78 1.96 -3.50
C GLY A 169 0.50 2.53 -2.10
N SER A 170 1.14 3.63 -1.69
CA SER A 170 0.98 4.16 -0.32
C SER A 170 -0.47 4.56 -0.02
N PRO A 171 -1.00 4.25 1.16
CA PRO A 171 -2.31 4.74 1.59
C PRO A 171 -2.30 6.25 1.85
N ALA A 172 -3.47 6.86 1.67
CA ALA A 172 -3.91 8.23 1.99
C ALA A 172 -3.20 9.43 1.33
N GLY A 173 -3.86 10.12 0.39
CA GLY A 173 -3.37 11.38 -0.19
C GLY A 173 -3.90 11.64 -1.60
N ALA A 174 -3.78 12.88 -2.06
CA ALA A 174 -4.19 13.28 -3.42
C ALA A 174 -3.00 13.45 -4.39
N ARG A 175 -1.77 13.58 -3.86
CA ARG A 175 -0.54 13.78 -4.64
C ARG A 175 0.14 12.45 -4.97
N PRO A 176 0.85 12.36 -6.11
CA PRO A 176 1.72 11.24 -6.36
C PRO A 176 2.79 11.15 -5.29
N LYS A 177 3.06 9.93 -4.90
CA LYS A 177 4.06 9.63 -3.88
C LYS A 177 4.56 8.22 -4.04
N VAL A 178 5.74 7.99 -3.47
CA VAL A 178 6.42 6.71 -3.49
C VAL A 178 6.99 6.39 -2.12
N LEU A 179 6.92 5.13 -1.75
CA LEU A 179 7.62 4.54 -0.61
C LEU A 179 8.95 4.02 -1.10
N VAL A 180 10.04 4.61 -0.60
CA VAL A 180 11.41 4.25 -0.98
C VAL A 180 12.27 4.14 0.26
N ALA A 181 13.26 3.26 0.24
CA ALA A 181 14.34 3.32 1.21
C ALA A 181 15.52 4.08 0.61
N ILE A 182 16.07 5.03 1.35
CA ILE A 182 17.15 5.93 0.90
C ILE A 182 18.35 5.74 1.82
N HIS A 183 19.52 5.55 1.22
CA HIS A 183 20.80 5.51 1.91
C HIS A 183 21.44 6.90 1.94
N GLU A 184 22.34 7.14 2.91
CA GLU A 184 22.99 8.44 3.11
C GLU A 184 23.84 8.91 1.91
N ASP A 185 24.27 7.98 1.06
CA ASP A 185 24.99 8.27 -0.21
C ASP A 185 24.07 8.63 -1.39
N GLY A 186 22.76 8.71 -1.17
CA GLY A 186 21.76 9.07 -2.18
C GLY A 186 21.20 7.91 -3.00
N ARG A 187 21.66 6.66 -2.80
CA ARG A 187 21.02 5.49 -3.42
C ARG A 187 19.62 5.30 -2.85
N ALA A 188 18.67 4.95 -3.73
CA ALA A 188 17.30 4.66 -3.36
C ALA A 188 16.83 3.31 -3.91
N ILE A 189 15.97 2.63 -3.16
CA ILE A 189 15.31 1.38 -3.54
C ILE A 189 13.80 1.51 -3.36
N ALA A 190 13.01 0.87 -4.23
CA ALA A 190 11.56 0.95 -4.19
C ALA A 190 10.96 0.05 -3.09
N GLY A 191 9.83 0.48 -2.50
CA GLY A 191 8.98 -0.38 -1.70
C GLY A 191 9.11 -0.23 -0.18
N THR A 192 8.45 -1.18 0.50
CA THR A 192 8.21 -1.19 1.95
C THR A 192 8.81 -2.41 2.65
N SER A 193 9.46 -3.30 1.90
CA SER A 193 10.15 -4.49 2.43
C SER A 193 11.41 -4.13 3.20
N ASP A 194 12.01 -5.11 3.86
CA ASP A 194 13.25 -4.95 4.63
C ASP A 194 14.32 -4.22 3.83
N ALA A 195 14.63 -2.98 4.25
CA ALA A 195 15.69 -2.21 3.63
C ALA A 195 17.05 -2.74 4.11
N PRO A 196 18.07 -2.76 3.22
CA PRO A 196 19.43 -3.12 3.62
C PRO A 196 19.95 -2.20 4.74
N PRO A 197 20.92 -2.67 5.55
CA PRO A 197 21.54 -1.82 6.57
C PRO A 197 22.01 -0.46 6.01
N GLY A 198 21.71 0.61 6.75
CA GLY A 198 22.04 1.99 6.36
C GLY A 198 21.00 2.69 5.48
N PHE A 199 19.96 1.98 5.00
CA PHE A 199 18.82 2.60 4.32
C PHE A 199 17.72 2.96 5.32
N ARG A 200 17.03 4.08 5.06
CA ARG A 200 15.88 4.55 5.84
C ARG A 200 14.66 4.72 4.94
N HIS A 201 13.50 4.26 5.40
CA HIS A 201 12.26 4.38 4.63
C HIS A 201 11.72 5.82 4.66
N HIS A 202 11.31 6.27 3.49
CA HIS A 202 10.73 7.59 3.27
C HIS A 202 9.47 7.48 2.42
N VAL A 203 8.52 8.36 2.68
CA VAL A 203 7.53 8.77 1.68
C VAL A 203 8.08 9.98 0.96
N VAL A 204 8.33 9.84 -0.33
CA VAL A 204 8.69 10.97 -1.20
C VAL A 204 7.43 11.40 -1.93
N LYS A 205 7.12 12.69 -1.88
CA LYS A 205 5.97 13.29 -2.57
C LYS A 205 6.43 14.02 -3.82
N PHE A 206 5.72 13.79 -4.91
CA PHE A 206 5.91 14.50 -6.16
C PHE A 206 4.82 15.56 -6.37
N PRO A 207 5.08 16.60 -7.18
CA PRO A 207 4.08 17.60 -7.50
C PRO A 207 2.82 17.00 -8.14
N GLY A 208 1.65 17.51 -7.75
CA GLY A 208 0.38 17.30 -8.46
C GLY A 208 0.22 18.24 -9.65
N ARG A 209 -0.87 18.08 -10.41
CA ARG A 209 -1.12 18.84 -11.66
C ARG A 209 -1.23 20.35 -11.47
N GLU A 210 -1.73 20.78 -10.33
CA GLU A 210 -1.98 22.20 -10.00
C GLU A 210 -0.93 22.77 -9.05
N ASP A 211 0.08 21.98 -8.69
CA ASP A 211 1.12 22.41 -7.76
C ASP A 211 2.19 23.26 -8.45
N LEU A 212 2.79 24.16 -7.66
CA LEU A 212 3.99 24.88 -8.08
C LEU A 212 5.16 23.90 -8.23
N PRO A 213 6.12 24.16 -9.13
CA PRO A 213 7.35 23.37 -9.23
C PRO A 213 8.11 23.27 -7.90
N GLU A 214 8.03 24.29 -7.05
CA GLU A 214 8.70 24.38 -5.76
C GLU A 214 7.91 23.75 -4.60
N ILE A 215 6.79 23.07 -4.86
CA ILE A 215 5.91 22.56 -3.80
C ILE A 215 6.64 21.67 -2.78
N GLY A 216 7.64 20.90 -3.21
CA GLY A 216 8.47 20.11 -2.30
C GLY A 216 9.28 20.98 -1.33
N ALA A 217 9.85 22.10 -1.80
CA ALA A 217 10.56 23.05 -0.95
C ALA A 217 9.59 23.80 -0.01
N VAL A 218 8.39 24.12 -0.49
CA VAL A 218 7.33 24.71 0.32
C VAL A 218 6.90 23.76 1.45
N GLU A 219 6.67 22.48 1.15
CA GLU A 219 6.38 21.46 2.18
C GLU A 219 7.51 21.33 3.21
N ALA A 220 8.78 21.35 2.77
CA ALA A 220 9.93 21.32 3.68
C ALA A 220 9.96 22.54 4.61
N ALA A 221 9.70 23.75 4.10
CA ALA A 221 9.61 24.96 4.91
C ALA A 221 8.50 24.86 5.97
N TYR A 222 7.32 24.33 5.60
CA TYR A 222 6.23 24.10 6.55
C TYR A 222 6.60 23.06 7.63
N ALA A 223 7.31 21.99 7.26
CA ALA A 223 7.77 20.99 8.22
C ALA A 223 8.75 21.58 9.26
N VAL A 224 9.62 22.50 8.83
CA VAL A 224 10.52 23.25 9.73
C VAL A 224 9.72 24.15 10.66
N MET A 225 8.84 25.01 10.11
CA MET A 225 8.03 25.93 10.91
C MET A 225 7.14 25.19 11.93
N ALA A 226 6.55 24.07 11.54
CA ALA A 226 5.74 23.25 12.44
C ALA A 226 6.57 22.70 13.61
N ARG A 227 7.81 22.26 13.35
CA ARG A 227 8.72 21.76 14.38
C ARG A 227 9.15 22.87 15.34
N GLU A 228 9.46 24.06 14.81
CA GLU A 228 9.76 25.24 15.63
C GLU A 228 8.58 25.68 16.49
N ALA A 229 7.35 25.49 16.00
CA ALA A 229 6.12 25.70 16.75
C ALA A 229 5.80 24.59 17.77
N GLY A 230 6.65 23.56 17.91
CA GLY A 230 6.47 22.46 18.85
C GLY A 230 5.52 21.35 18.38
N VAL A 231 5.14 21.33 17.10
CA VAL A 231 4.37 20.23 16.50
C VAL A 231 5.30 19.03 16.30
N ASN A 232 4.85 17.84 16.71
CA ASN A 232 5.56 16.60 16.46
C ASN A 232 5.48 16.23 14.96
N VAL A 233 6.56 16.53 14.23
CA VAL A 233 6.70 16.21 12.80
C VAL A 233 7.82 15.15 12.67
N PRO A 234 7.65 14.09 11.86
CA PRO A 234 8.72 13.13 11.60
C PRO A 234 9.97 13.83 11.02
N PRO A 235 11.14 13.17 11.02
CA PRO A 235 12.29 13.64 10.26
C PRO A 235 11.91 13.84 8.80
N THR A 236 12.38 14.94 8.21
CA THR A 236 12.06 15.33 6.83
C THR A 236 13.31 15.84 6.14
N THR A 237 13.44 15.52 4.86
CA THR A 237 14.58 15.92 4.02
C THR A 237 14.03 16.48 2.71
N LEU A 238 14.66 17.54 2.21
CA LEU A 238 14.44 18.01 0.85
C LEU A 238 15.43 17.29 -0.08
N LEU A 239 14.93 16.41 -0.92
CA LEU A 239 15.76 15.67 -1.87
C LEU A 239 15.95 16.50 -3.13
N GLU A 240 17.19 16.66 -3.57
CA GLU A 240 17.55 17.41 -4.77
C GLU A 240 18.05 16.48 -5.87
N THR A 241 17.54 16.64 -7.09
CA THR A 241 18.03 15.91 -8.26
C THR A 241 18.97 16.78 -9.09
N ALA A 242 19.84 16.14 -9.88
CA ALA A 242 20.85 16.83 -10.70
C ALA A 242 20.28 17.84 -11.70
N ASP A 243 18.99 17.72 -12.06
CA ASP A 243 18.28 18.67 -12.92
C ASP A 243 17.49 19.76 -12.16
N GLY A 244 17.75 19.91 -10.86
CA GLY A 244 17.14 20.95 -10.01
C GLY A 244 15.76 20.61 -9.45
N GLY A 245 15.30 19.37 -9.61
CA GLY A 245 14.07 18.89 -8.95
C GLY A 245 14.25 18.87 -7.43
N ARG A 246 13.20 19.26 -6.71
CA ARG A 246 13.20 19.36 -5.24
C ARG A 246 11.97 18.67 -4.67
N TYR A 247 12.17 17.53 -4.01
CA TYR A 247 11.09 16.64 -3.56
C TYR A 247 11.09 16.51 -2.04
N PHE A 248 9.91 16.67 -1.43
CA PHE A 248 9.76 16.50 0.00
C PHE A 248 9.75 15.02 0.35
N ALA A 249 10.62 14.63 1.30
CA ALA A 249 10.69 13.29 1.85
C ALA A 249 10.44 13.31 3.36
N ALA A 250 9.50 12.49 3.84
CA ALA A 250 9.28 12.27 5.26
C ALA A 250 9.72 10.86 5.63
N GLU A 251 10.61 10.75 6.63
CA GLU A 251 11.06 9.47 7.17
C GLU A 251 9.89 8.76 7.86
N ARG A 252 9.85 7.44 7.71
CA ARG A 252 8.86 6.57 8.34
C ARG A 252 9.55 5.45 9.09
N PHE A 253 8.90 5.00 10.15
CA PHE A 253 9.29 3.79 10.85
C PHE A 253 9.11 2.58 9.92
N ALA A 254 10.16 1.78 9.78
CA ALA A 254 10.12 0.49 9.12
C ALA A 254 9.27 -0.51 9.93
N ARG A 255 8.80 -1.60 9.31
CA ARG A 255 8.46 -2.80 10.11
C ARG A 255 9.75 -3.27 10.81
N PRO A 256 9.70 -3.71 12.08
CA PRO A 256 10.83 -4.39 12.70
C PRO A 256 11.21 -5.61 11.85
N ARG A 257 12.51 -5.77 11.56
CA ARG A 257 13.03 -6.99 10.93
C ARG A 257 12.81 -8.17 11.87
N ALA A 258 12.28 -9.29 11.38
CA ALA A 258 12.43 -10.54 12.11
C ALA A 258 13.93 -10.81 12.32
N PRO A 259 14.40 -11.21 13.52
CA PRO A 259 15.79 -11.58 13.68
C PRO A 259 16.15 -12.68 12.67
N ASP A 260 17.33 -12.58 12.07
CA ASP A 260 17.85 -13.64 11.20
C ASP A 260 17.83 -14.95 12.01
N PRO A 261 17.30 -16.06 11.48
CA PRO A 261 17.46 -17.37 12.09
C PRO A 261 18.93 -17.80 11.92
N GLY A 262 19.83 -17.20 12.70
CA GLY A 262 21.26 -17.43 12.61
C GLY A 262 22.20 -16.34 13.18
N SER A 263 21.68 -15.28 13.82
CA SER A 263 22.51 -14.31 14.57
C SER A 263 22.43 -14.52 16.08
#